data_AF-X1HXP0-F1
#
_entry.id   AF-X1HXP0-F1
#
_cell.length_a   1.000
_cell.length_b   1.000
_cell.length_c   1.000
_cell.angle_alpha   90.00
_cell.angle_beta   90.00
_cell.angle_gamma   90.00
#
_symmetry.space_group_name_H-M   'P 1'
#
loop_
_entity.id
_entity.type
_entity.pdbx_description
1 polymer ?
#
loop_
_entity_poly.entity_id
_entity_poly.type
_entity_poly.pdbx_seq_one_letter_code
_entity_poly.pdbx_strand_id
1 'polypeptide(L)' 'GEEYKKDPVHLIADELLGIQIAQYIAGSRALFEFERFDRRKPGILKKLPPIMDDVIGGLIAGVLVKVCS' A
#
# COMPACT_ATOMS: atom_id res chain seq x y z
N GLY A 1 12.77 -6.82 18.62
CA GLY A 1 11.84 -7.84 18.11
C GLY A 1 10.37 -7.45 18.22
N GLU A 2 10.00 -6.60 19.18
CA GLU A 2 8.58 -6.23 19.44
C GLU A 2 8.26 -4.73 19.28
N GLU A 3 9.22 -3.88 18.89
CA GLU A 3 8.99 -2.43 18.66
C GLU A 3 8.12 -2.13 17.43
N TYR A 4 8.07 -3.03 16.45
CA TYR A 4 7.32 -2.84 15.20
C TYR A 4 5.79 -2.77 15.37
N LYS A 5 5.23 -3.13 16.52
CA LYS A 5 3.77 -3.26 16.70
C LYS A 5 3.07 -2.02 17.23
N LYS A 6 3.79 -0.97 17.64
CA LYS A 6 3.16 0.12 18.44
C LYS A 6 3.58 1.54 18.13
N ASP A 7 4.56 1.77 17.26
CA ASP A 7 4.98 3.15 16.99
C ASP A 7 4.15 3.78 15.85
N PRO A 8 3.36 4.83 16.12
CA PRO A 8 2.52 5.48 15.12
C PRO A 8 3.35 6.11 13.98
N VAL A 9 4.63 6.41 14.21
CA VAL A 9 5.54 6.91 13.19
C VAL A 9 5.84 5.84 12.14
N HIS A 10 5.99 4.58 12.55
CA HIS A 10 6.27 3.48 11.63
C HIS A 10 5.04 3.16 10.77
N LEU A 11 3.85 3.19 11.35
CA LEU A 11 2.59 3.05 10.60
C LEU A 11 2.45 4.11 9.48
N ILE A 12 2.76 5.37 9.77
CA ILE A 12 2.71 6.44 8.76
C ILE A 12 3.78 6.22 7.66
N ALA A 13 4.96 5.73 8.04
CA ALA A 13 6.03 5.46 7.08
C ALA A 13 5.66 4.31 6.13
N ASP A 14 4.98 3.28 6.63
CA ASP A 14 4.55 2.11 5.85
C ASP A 14 3.51 2.50 4.78
N GLU A 15 2.49 3.27 5.17
CA GLU A 15 1.49 3.82 4.24
C GLU A 15 2.13 4.73 3.19
N LEU A 16 3.05 5.62 3.62
CA LEU A 16 3.74 6.52 2.71
C LEU A 16 4.57 5.74 1.67
N LEU A 17 5.24 4.66 2.08
CA LEU A 17 5.99 3.78 1.17
C LEU A 17 5.07 3.14 0.12
N GLY A 18 3.92 2.61 0.52
CA GLY A 18 2.93 2.05 -0.41
C GLY A 18 2.44 3.07 -1.44
N ILE A 19 2.14 4.29 -0.98
CA ILE A 19 1.72 5.41 -1.83
C ILE A 19 2.81 5.78 -2.85
N GLN A 20 4.07 5.89 -2.41
CA GLN A 20 5.17 6.25 -3.31
C GLN A 20 5.38 5.18 -4.40
N ILE A 21 5.24 3.90 -4.07
CA ILE A 21 5.33 2.81 -5.05
C ILE A 21 4.20 2.90 -6.08
N ALA A 22 2.96 3.09 -5.63
CA ALA A 22 1.81 3.22 -6.51
C ALA A 22 1.98 4.42 -7.47
N GLN A 23 2.34 5.58 -6.92
CA GLN A 23 2.55 6.81 -7.68
C GLN A 23 3.73 6.70 -8.64
N TYR A 24 4.81 6.02 -8.27
CA TYR A 24 5.94 5.79 -9.16
C TYR A 24 5.53 4.98 -10.40
N ILE A 25 4.62 4.01 -10.25
CA ILE A 25 4.22 3.11 -11.34
C ILE A 25 3.23 3.77 -12.31
N ALA A 26 2.20 4.47 -11.80
CA ALA A 26 1.11 4.97 -12.64
C ALA A 26 0.60 6.37 -12.25
N GLY A 27 1.42 7.15 -11.53
CA GLY A 27 1.14 8.54 -11.19
C GLY A 27 -0.02 8.70 -10.20
N SER A 28 -0.63 9.89 -10.21
CA SER A 28 -1.68 10.28 -9.25
C SER A 28 -2.93 9.39 -9.30
N ARG A 29 -3.21 8.73 -10.43
CA ARG A 29 -4.36 7.80 -10.57
C ARG A 29 -4.21 6.57 -9.68
N ALA A 30 -2.98 6.09 -9.50
CA ALA A 30 -2.68 4.93 -8.66
C ALA A 30 -2.95 5.18 -7.17
N LEU A 31 -2.90 6.45 -6.72
CA LEU A 31 -3.23 6.84 -5.35
C LEU A 31 -4.67 6.45 -4.98
N PHE A 32 -5.63 6.70 -5.88
CA PHE A 32 -7.04 6.41 -5.62
C PHE A 32 -7.32 4.90 -5.55
N GLU A 33 -6.66 4.10 -6.39
CA GLU A 33 -6.75 2.64 -6.30
C GLU A 33 -6.03 2.11 -5.07
N PHE A 34 -4.88 2.68 -4.68
CA PHE A 34 -4.18 2.31 -3.45
C PHE A 34 -5.07 2.50 -2.23
N GLU A 35 -5.65 3.69 -2.07
CA GLU A 35 -6.60 4.00 -0.99
C GLU A 35 -7.79 3.04 -0.98
N ARG A 36 -8.28 2.64 -2.16
CA ARG A 36 -9.37 1.66 -2.29
C ARG A 36 -8.96 0.27 -1.82
N PHE A 37 -7.74 -0.17 -2.13
CA PHE A 37 -7.22 -1.46 -1.70
C PHE A 37 -6.87 -1.48 -0.22
N ASP A 38 -6.24 -0.42 0.29
CA ASP A 38 -5.88 -0.31 1.69
C ASP A 38 -7.13 -0.27 2.60
N ARG A 39 -8.18 0.47 2.22
CA ARG A 39 -9.44 0.44 3.01
C ARG A 39 -10.15 -0.91 3.00
N ARG A 40 -10.07 -1.65 1.89
CA ARG A 40 -10.75 -2.95 1.74
C ARG A 40 -9.92 -4.11 2.31
N LYS A 41 -8.59 -3.98 2.33
CA LYS A 41 -7.56 -5.02 2.53
C LYS A 41 -8.03 -6.40 2.02
N PRO A 42 -8.29 -6.62 0.72
CA PRO A 42 -8.83 -7.90 0.26
C PRO A 42 -7.79 -9.04 0.34
N GLY A 43 -8.27 -10.26 0.59
CA GLY A 43 -7.49 -11.49 0.42
C GLY A 43 -6.22 -11.55 1.28
N ILE A 44 -5.07 -11.71 0.62
CA ILE A 44 -3.77 -11.89 1.27
C ILE A 44 -3.32 -10.65 2.06
N LEU A 45 -3.80 -9.46 1.70
CA LEU A 45 -3.43 -8.20 2.37
C LEU A 45 -3.80 -8.19 3.87
N LYS A 46 -4.88 -8.88 4.29
CA LYS A 46 -5.22 -8.99 5.73
C LYS A 46 -4.27 -9.88 6.54
N LYS A 47 -3.47 -10.70 5.85
CA LYS A 47 -2.59 -11.69 6.48
C LYS A 47 -1.13 -11.25 6.50
N LEU A 48 -0.82 -10.13 5.84
CA LEU A 48 0.54 -9.63 5.71
C LEU A 48 0.90 -8.68 6.88
N PRO A 49 2.19 -8.56 7.23
CA PRO A 49 2.68 -7.54 8.15
C PRO A 49 2.46 -6.11 7.62
N PRO A 50 2.37 -5.08 8.50
CA PRO A 50 2.04 -3.67 8.14
C PRO A 50 2.88 -3.05 7.01
N ILE A 51 4.19 -3.27 7.01
CA ILE A 51 5.04 -2.77 5.92
C ILE A 51 4.69 -3.47 4.59
N MET A 52 4.38 -4.76 4.67
CA MET A 52 4.26 -5.61 3.50
C MET A 52 2.87 -5.56 2.87
N ASP A 53 1.79 -5.35 3.63
CA ASP A 53 0.48 -5.12 3.03
C ASP A 53 0.43 -3.77 2.30
N ASP A 54 1.04 -2.71 2.83
CA ASP A 54 1.08 -1.40 2.17
C ASP A 54 1.97 -1.40 0.91
N VAL A 55 3.15 -2.03 0.96
CA VAL A 55 4.02 -2.17 -0.22
C VAL A 55 3.36 -3.00 -1.32
N ILE A 56 2.73 -4.14 -0.97
CA ILE A 56 2.05 -4.99 -1.96
C ILE A 56 0.76 -4.30 -2.46
N GLY A 57 0.03 -3.61 -1.59
CA GLY A 57 -1.12 -2.79 -1.97
C GLY A 57 -0.72 -1.71 -2.99
N GLY A 58 0.42 -1.04 -2.75
CA GLY A 58 0.97 -0.03 -3.65
C GLY A 58 1.33 -0.57 -5.02
N LEU A 59 1.97 -1.73 -5.06
CA LEU A 59 2.31 -2.43 -6.30
C LEU A 59 1.06 -2.85 -7.08
N ILE A 60 0.06 -3.45 -6.41
CA ILE A 60 -1.20 -3.87 -7.05
C ILE A 60 -1.93 -2.66 -7.62
N ALA A 61 -2.05 -1.58 -6.86
CA ALA A 61 -2.70 -0.35 -7.31
C ALA A 61 -2.00 0.27 -8.52
N GLY A 62 -0.66 0.36 -8.47
CA GLY A 62 0.14 0.87 -9.57
C GLY A 62 -0.02 0.05 -10.85
N VAL A 63 0.10 -1.28 -10.75
CA VAL A 63 -0.05 -2.20 -11.90
C VAL A 63 -1.49 -2.18 -12.42
N LEU A 64 -2.50 -2.18 -11.54
CA LEU A 64 -3.90 -2.13 -11.94
C LEU A 64 -4.18 -0.90 -12.79
N VAL A 65 -3.73 0.28 -12.36
CA VAL A 65 -3.89 1.50 -13.14
C VAL A 65 -3.13 1.39 -14.45
N LYS A 66 -1.88 0.91 -14.45
CA LYS A 66 -1.08 0.78 -15.67
C LYS A 66 -1.66 -0.20 -16.72
N VAL A 67 -2.38 -1.22 -16.28
CA VAL A 67 -2.96 -2.25 -17.16
C VAL A 67 -4.38 -1.91 -17.60
N CYS A 68 -5.17 -1.27 -16.73
CA CYS A 68 -6.59 -1.02 -16.98
C CYS A 68 -6.91 0.43 -17.38
N SER A 69 -5.92 1.33 -17.46
CA SER A 69 -6.06 2.74 -17.87
C SER A 69 -5.41 3.04 -19.20
#